data_AF-A0A3M0YTT0-F1
#
_entry.id   AF-A0A3M0YTT0-F1
#
_cell.length_a   1.000
_cell.length_b   1.000
_cell.length_c   1.000
_cell.angle_alpha   90.00
_cell.angle_beta   90.00
_cell.angle_gamma   90.00
#
_symmetry.space_group_name_H-M   'P 1'
#
loop_
_entity.id
_entity.type
_entity.pdbx_description
1 polymer ?
#
loop_
_entity_poly.entity_id
_entity_poly.type
_entity_poly.pdbx_seq_one_letter_code
_entity_poly.pdbx_strand_id
1 'polypeptide(L)'
;MKRIALICLTLAMALPLLHAQEVHYGFRAGLNFSQLDGPVETDSDGNALEHWDLSSGFNVGALFTFRFVDRFGARTGLSFEQKGSR
;
A
#
# COMPACT_ATOMS: atom_id res chain seq x y z
N MET A 1 15.41 -45.70 -9.56
CA MET A 1 15.48 -44.83 -10.77
C MET A 1 14.26 -43.93 -10.93
N LYS A 2 13.02 -44.45 -10.93
CA LYS A 2 11.80 -43.64 -11.14
C LYS A 2 11.62 -42.46 -10.14
N ARG A 3 11.94 -42.66 -8.86
CA ARG A 3 11.86 -41.61 -7.82
C ARG A 3 12.87 -40.48 -8.03
N ILE A 4 14.09 -40.83 -8.45
CA ILE A 4 15.15 -39.85 -8.76
C ILE A 4 14.73 -39.02 -9.99
N ALA A 5 14.22 -39.68 -11.02
CA ALA A 5 13.70 -38.99 -12.21
C ALA A 5 12.55 -38.03 -11.86
N LEU A 6 11.66 -38.42 -10.95
CA LEU A 6 10.54 -37.60 -10.52
C LEU A 6 11.00 -36.37 -9.72
N ILE A 7 11.99 -36.54 -8.84
CA ILE A 7 12.62 -35.43 -8.09
C ILE A 7 13.32 -34.46 -9.06
N CYS A 8 14.09 -34.98 -10.03
CA CYS A 8 14.74 -34.14 -11.03
C CYS A 8 13.75 -33.38 -11.89
N LEU A 9 12.63 -34.01 -12.28
CA LEU A 9 11.56 -33.35 -13.05
C LEU A 9 10.89 -32.22 -12.24
N THR A 10 10.54 -32.47 -10.98
CA THR A 10 9.96 -31.43 -10.12
C THR A 10 10.92 -30.28 -9.87
N LEU A 11 12.22 -30.55 -9.72
CA LEU A 11 13.24 -29.53 -9.52
C LEU A 11 13.41 -28.67 -10.78
N ALA A 12 13.45 -29.29 -11.97
CA ALA A 12 13.56 -28.57 -13.23
C ALA A 12 12.36 -27.65 -13.50
N MET A 13 11.15 -28.04 -13.09
CA MET A 13 9.95 -27.19 -13.22
C MET A 13 9.93 -26.02 -12.24
N ALA A 14 10.67 -26.09 -11.12
CA ALA A 14 10.70 -25.04 -10.10
C ALA A 14 11.72 -23.92 -10.40
N LEU A 15 12.75 -24.18 -11.21
CA LEU A 15 13.81 -23.21 -11.56
C LEU A 15 13.30 -21.88 -12.16
N PRO A 16 12.33 -21.83 -13.10
CA PRO A 16 11.87 -20.56 -13.67
C PRO A 16 11.15 -19.65 -12.65
N LEU A 17 10.66 -20.19 -11.53
CA LEU A 17 10.00 -19.40 -10.49
C LEU A 17 10.99 -18.54 -9.69
N LEU A 18 12.30 -18.81 -9.74
CA LEU A 18 13.31 -18.03 -9.04
C LEU A 18 13.68 -16.71 -9.75
N HIS A 19 13.46 -16.61 -11.07
CA HIS A 19 13.95 -15.49 -11.87
C HIS A 19 13.07 -14.23 -11.83
N ALA A 20 11.85 -14.33 -11.31
CA ALA A 20 10.89 -13.21 -11.29
C ALA A 20 10.82 -12.47 -9.94
N GLN A 21 11.66 -12.86 -8.97
CA GLN A 21 11.73 -12.23 -7.66
C GLN A 21 12.62 -10.99 -7.71
N GLU A 22 12.02 -9.82 -7.55
CA GLU A 22 12.74 -8.56 -7.62
C GLU A 22 12.40 -7.67 -6.42
N VAL A 23 13.40 -7.00 -5.87
CA VAL A 23 13.25 -5.99 -4.82
C VAL A 23 13.41 -4.61 -5.43
N HIS A 24 12.39 -3.78 -5.27
CA HIS A 24 12.39 -2.38 -5.71
C HIS A 24 12.19 -1.49 -4.49
N TYR A 25 12.89 -0.36 -4.43
CA TYR A 25 12.72 0.64 -3.38
C TYR A 25 12.61 2.03 -4.00
N GLY A 26 11.96 2.95 -3.29
CA GLY A 26 11.81 4.31 -3.80
C GLY A 26 11.14 5.24 -2.80
N PHE A 27 10.97 6.48 -3.21
CA PHE A 27 10.29 7.51 -2.45
C PHE A 27 9.00 7.92 -3.17
N ARG A 28 7.98 8.27 -2.38
CA ARG A 28 6.73 8.87 -2.86
C ARG A 28 6.59 10.23 -2.22
N ALA A 29 6.26 11.22 -3.03
CA ALA A 29 5.80 12.51 -2.56
C ALA A 29 4.49 12.84 -3.29
N GLY A 30 3.56 13.51 -2.62
CA GLY A 30 2.28 13.86 -3.22
C GLY A 30 1.43 14.76 -2.33
N LEU A 31 0.29 15.17 -2.86
CA LEU A 31 -0.74 15.90 -2.12
C LEU A 31 -1.79 14.90 -1.59
N ASN A 32 -2.37 15.20 -0.44
CA ASN A 32 -3.54 14.50 0.10
C ASN A 32 -4.74 15.46 0.14
N PHE A 33 -5.93 14.90 -0.09
CA PHE A 33 -7.21 15.57 0.07
C PHE A 33 -8.11 14.56 0.79
N SER A 34 -8.55 14.89 2.00
CA SER A 34 -9.37 14.02 2.82
C SER A 34 -10.55 14.81 3.40
N GLN A 35 -11.71 14.16 3.45
CA GLN A 35 -12.90 14.67 4.11
C GLN A 35 -13.45 13.54 4.96
N LEU A 36 -13.91 13.87 6.16
CA LEU A 36 -14.62 12.92 7.00
C LEU A 36 -16.08 12.87 6.54
N ASP A 37 -16.60 11.66 6.37
CA ASP A 37 -18.00 11.40 6.05
C ASP A 37 -18.63 10.67 7.25
N GLY A 38 -19.61 11.30 7.88
CA GLY A 38 -20.22 10.83 9.12
C GLY A 38 -21.37 11.72 9.59
N PRO A 39 -22.08 11.34 10.66
CA PRO A 39 -23.13 12.15 11.29
C PRO A 39 -22.55 13.23 12.22
N VAL A 40 -23.15 14.43 12.21
CA VAL A 40 -22.60 15.59 12.94
C VAL A 40 -23.23 15.53 14.31
N GLU A 41 -22.43 15.79 15.35
CA GLU A 41 -23.02 16.04 16.66
C GLU A 41 -23.95 17.26 16.57
N THR A 42 -25.17 17.12 17.09
CA THR A 42 -26.19 18.17 17.08
C THR A 42 -26.64 18.44 18.50
N ASP A 43 -26.89 19.71 18.84
CA ASP A 43 -27.44 20.06 20.15
C ASP A 43 -28.92 19.66 20.29
N SER A 44 -29.51 19.90 21.46
CA SER A 44 -30.93 19.62 21.72
C SER A 44 -31.89 20.44 20.85
N ASP A 45 -31.41 21.52 20.22
CA ASP A 45 -32.17 22.41 19.35
C ASP A 45 -31.95 22.07 17.85
N GLY A 46 -31.15 21.05 17.54
CA GLY A 46 -30.85 20.58 16.19
C GLY A 46 -29.74 21.35 15.47
N ASN A 47 -28.98 22.19 16.17
CA ASN A 47 -27.85 22.91 15.57
C ASN A 47 -26.62 22.01 15.50
N ALA A 48 -25.90 22.07 14.38
CA ALA A 48 -24.65 21.34 14.19
C ALA A 48 -23.54 21.90 15.11
N LEU A 49 -22.95 21.02 15.93
CA LEU A 49 -21.84 21.33 16.84
C LEU A 49 -20.47 21.08 16.20
N GLU A 50 -20.41 20.32 15.12
CA GLU A 50 -19.18 20.01 14.37
C GLU A 50 -19.34 20.29 12.87
N HIS A 51 -18.22 20.40 12.15
CA HIS A 51 -18.21 20.52 10.70
C HIS A 51 -17.01 19.78 10.11
N TRP A 52 -17.22 19.04 9.03
CA TRP A 52 -16.12 18.39 8.30
C TRP A 52 -15.82 19.13 7.01
N ASP A 53 -14.76 19.90 7.09
CA ASP A 53 -14.15 20.52 5.93
C ASP A 53 -13.25 19.53 5.17
N LEU A 54 -13.05 19.82 3.89
CA LEU A 54 -11.99 19.22 3.10
C LEU A 54 -10.63 19.64 3.68
N SER A 55 -9.83 18.68 4.13
CA SER A 55 -8.44 18.87 4.53
C SER A 55 -7.53 18.55 3.34
N SER A 56 -6.75 19.52 2.89
CA SER A 56 -5.63 19.27 1.97
C SER A 56 -4.32 19.15 2.75
N GLY A 57 -3.26 18.64 2.13
CA GLY A 57 -1.96 18.49 2.77
C GLY A 57 -0.95 17.83 1.84
N PHE A 58 0.24 17.53 2.36
CA PHE A 58 1.29 16.84 1.61
C PHE A 58 1.72 15.56 2.33
N ASN A 59 2.13 14.56 1.55
CA ASN A 59 2.76 13.35 2.06
C ASN A 59 4.13 13.13 1.42
N VAL A 60 5.05 12.59 2.21
CA VAL A 60 6.34 12.07 1.76
C VAL A 60 6.57 10.73 2.44
N GLY A 61 7.02 9.73 1.69
CA GLY A 61 7.24 8.40 2.23
C GLY A 61 8.26 7.58 1.47
N ALA A 62 8.75 6.54 2.12
CA ALA A 62 9.60 5.51 1.54
C ALA A 62 8.76 4.26 1.24
N LEU A 63 9.08 3.59 0.14
CA LEU A 63 8.39 2.41 -0.35
C LEU A 63 9.40 1.28 -0.57
N PHE A 64 9.00 0.08 -0.18
CA PHE A 64 9.69 -1.17 -0.47
C PHE A 64 8.72 -2.12 -1.16
N THR A 65 9.08 -2.61 -2.34
CA THR A 65 8.26 -3.52 -3.14
C THR A 65 9.03 -4.81 -3.36
N PHE A 66 8.38 -5.93 -3.10
CA PHE A 66 8.86 -7.27 -3.40
C PHE A 66 7.94 -7.89 -4.45
N ARG A 67 8.47 -8.17 -5.65
CA ARG A 67 7.74 -8.86 -6.72
C ARG A 67 7.88 -10.37 -6.52
N PHE A 68 6.76 -11.09 -6.52
CA PHE A 68 6.73 -12.57 -6.50
C PHE A 68 6.91 -13.12 -7.91
N VAL A 69 6.24 -12.48 -8.87
CA VAL A 69 6.28 -12.72 -10.31
C VAL A 69 6.13 -11.39 -11.05
N ASP A 70 6.32 -11.35 -12.37
CA ASP A 70 6.36 -10.11 -13.16
C ASP A 70 5.14 -9.18 -13.02
N ARG A 71 4.00 -9.70 -12.58
CA ARG A 71 2.76 -8.92 -12.44
C ARG A 71 2.22 -8.83 -11.02
N PHE A 72 2.77 -9.60 -10.07
CA PHE A 72 2.27 -9.66 -8.70
C PHE A 72 3.39 -9.50 -7.70
N GLY A 73 3.13 -8.71 -6.66
CA GLY A 73 4.07 -8.44 -5.59
C GLY A 73 3.38 -7.84 -4.39
N ALA A 74 4.12 -7.74 -3.30
CA ALA A 74 3.74 -7.01 -2.10
C ALA A 74 4.51 -5.69 -2.04
N ARG A 75 3.85 -4.61 -1.61
CA ARG A 75 4.48 -3.32 -1.34
C ARG A 75 4.18 -2.91 0.09
N THR A 76 5.22 -2.53 0.81
CA THR A 76 5.13 -1.88 2.12
C THR A 76 5.75 -0.51 2.04
N GLY A 77 5.35 0.39 2.93
CA GLY A 77 5.86 1.74 2.94
C GLY A 77 5.62 2.44 4.25
N LEU A 78 6.45 3.44 4.53
CA LEU A 78 6.29 4.37 5.63
C LEU A 78 6.07 5.74 5.03
N SER A 79 5.01 6.44 5.46
CA SER A 79 4.71 7.79 5.00
C SER A 79 4.51 8.73 6.19
N PHE A 80 5.06 9.92 6.05
CA PHE A 80 4.73 11.07 6.87
C PHE A 80 3.70 11.92 6.12
N GLU A 81 2.64 12.30 6.81
CA GLU A 81 1.59 13.17 6.27
C GLU A 81 1.54 14.45 7.10
N GLN A 82 1.75 15.58 6.45
CA GLN A 82 1.48 16.87 7.05
C GLN A 82 0.02 17.21 6.77
N LYS A 83 -0.79 17.34 7.83
CA LYS A 83 -2.10 17.99 7.74
C LYS A 83 -1.87 19.42 7.24
N GLY A 84 -2.52 19.80 6.14
CA GLY A 84 -2.42 21.16 5.63
C GLY A 84 -2.76 22.13 6.75
N SER A 85 -1.90 23.13 6.91
CA SER A 85 -2.13 24.19 7.87
C SER A 85 -3.53 24.76 7.62
N ARG A 86 -4.36 24.80 8.67
CA ARG A 86 -5.44 25.78 8.72
C ARG A 86 -4.84 27.18 8.65
#